data_AF-A0A949XRD9-F1
#
_entry.id   AF-A0A949XRD9-F1
#
_cell.length_a   1.000
_cell.length_b   1.000
_cell.length_c   1.000
_cell.angle_alpha   90.00
_cell.angle_beta   90.00
_cell.angle_gamma   90.00
#
_symmetry.space_group_name_H-M   'P 1'
#
loop_
_entity.id
_entity.type
_entity.pdbx_description
1 polymer ?
#
loop_
_entity_poly.entity_id
_entity_poly.type
_entity_poly.pdbx_seq_one_letter_code
_entity_poly.pdbx_strand_id
1 'polypeptide(L)'
;MSSLRVLLVDGDSREAARVVQLLSHANHSVFDASGFDQASEALQLQRFDAVLLGASVARSDVPRFAAGLRDLELRQKLPSRIPVLSISSRIKEDPGWSRAQESPPDAYLAPRFRPDTLASAIEALANGISQHSPEVPELSEIFSPDRFGDQCVGEPELMAEIIDLFLVEHQGQLEAMARALANSRYEQLSRTAHTIKGSLASLHAPRGRHCAASLEAAASRQDGRECHTSMLALESALAQLKPVLQSFRNQILPQ
;
A
#
# COMPACT_ATOMS: atom_id res chain seq x y z
N MET A 1 -23.13 2.94 -8.79
CA MET A 1 -21.76 3.46 -8.97
C MET A 1 -21.79 4.93 -8.64
N SER A 2 -20.93 5.39 -7.73
CA SER A 2 -20.84 6.80 -7.34
C SER A 2 -20.18 7.61 -8.46
N SER A 3 -20.74 8.76 -8.79
CA SER A 3 -20.08 9.71 -9.68
C SER A 3 -18.86 10.30 -8.96
N LEU A 4 -17.73 10.38 -9.66
CA LEU A 4 -16.46 10.89 -9.13
C LEU A 4 -16.08 12.16 -9.90
N ARG A 5 -15.45 13.11 -9.21
CA ARG A 5 -14.82 14.30 -9.79
C ARG A 5 -13.33 14.03 -9.95
N VAL A 6 -12.90 13.88 -11.19
CA VAL A 6 -11.52 13.56 -11.55
C VAL A 6 -10.85 14.81 -12.10
N LEU A 7 -9.67 15.13 -11.60
CA LEU A 7 -8.77 16.10 -12.22
C LEU A 7 -7.84 15.37 -13.19
N LEU A 8 -7.97 15.64 -14.49
CA LEU A 8 -7.06 15.14 -15.50
C LEU A 8 -5.96 16.17 -15.75
N VAL A 9 -4.71 15.73 -15.76
CA VAL A 9 -3.56 16.55 -16.15
C VAL A 9 -2.91 15.92 -17.38
N ASP A 10 -3.09 16.51 -18.55
CA ASP A 10 -2.51 16.01 -19.80
C ASP A 10 -2.21 17.19 -20.74
N GLY A 11 -0.96 17.29 -21.20
CA GLY A 11 -0.54 18.32 -22.16
C GLY A 11 -0.95 18.03 -23.60
N ASP A 12 -1.40 16.81 -23.92
CA ASP A 12 -1.90 16.43 -25.23
C ASP A 12 -3.43 16.49 -25.25
N SER A 13 -3.97 17.57 -25.82
CA SER A 13 -5.41 17.79 -25.96
C SER A 13 -6.20 16.62 -26.60
N ARG A 14 -5.56 15.80 -27.47
CA ARG A 14 -6.23 14.66 -28.12
C ARG A 14 -6.37 13.48 -27.17
N GLU A 15 -5.30 13.14 -26.45
CA GLU A 15 -5.35 12.10 -25.42
C GLU A 15 -6.25 12.54 -24.25
N ALA A 16 -6.19 13.83 -23.87
CA ALA A 16 -7.05 14.41 -22.86
C ALA A 16 -8.53 14.24 -23.23
N ALA A 17 -8.94 14.64 -24.45
CA ALA A 17 -10.31 14.51 -24.92
C ALA A 17 -10.80 13.05 -24.92
N ARG A 18 -9.94 12.10 -25.30
CA ARG A 18 -10.24 10.66 -25.25
C ARG A 18 -10.49 10.19 -23.82
N VAL A 19 -9.63 10.58 -22.87
CA VAL A 19 -9.77 10.22 -21.46
C VAL A 19 -11.03 10.82 -20.84
N VAL A 20 -11.28 12.11 -21.10
CA VAL A 20 -12.52 12.80 -20.68
C VAL A 20 -13.74 12.05 -21.19
N GLN A 21 -13.75 11.67 -22.48
CA GLN A 21 -14.84 10.91 -23.06
C GLN A 21 -15.06 9.59 -22.32
N LEU A 22 -14.02 8.79 -22.10
CA LEU A 22 -14.13 7.50 -21.42
C LEU A 22 -14.71 7.61 -20.01
N LEU A 23 -14.22 8.55 -19.21
CA LEU A 23 -14.68 8.76 -17.84
C LEU A 23 -16.09 9.36 -17.78
N SER A 24 -16.45 10.22 -18.75
CA SER A 24 -17.82 10.75 -18.87
C SER A 24 -18.83 9.64 -19.18
N HIS A 25 -18.47 8.68 -20.06
CA HIS A 25 -19.31 7.51 -20.35
C HIS A 25 -19.49 6.61 -19.11
N ALA A 26 -18.50 6.59 -18.21
CA ALA A 26 -18.56 5.91 -16.93
C ALA A 26 -19.26 6.75 -15.82
N ASN A 27 -19.95 7.84 -16.18
CA ASN A 27 -20.68 8.71 -15.26
C ASN A 27 -19.79 9.47 -14.24
N HIS A 28 -18.53 9.73 -14.58
CA HIS A 28 -17.63 10.59 -13.81
C HIS A 28 -17.52 11.99 -14.45
N SER A 29 -17.33 13.00 -13.61
CA SER A 29 -17.07 14.39 -14.02
C SER A 29 -15.56 14.59 -14.14
N VAL A 30 -15.07 15.10 -15.26
CA VAL A 30 -13.64 15.36 -15.45
C VAL A 30 -13.37 16.85 -15.62
N PHE A 31 -12.42 17.37 -14.85
CA PHE A 31 -11.82 18.68 -15.10
C PHE A 31 -10.49 18.47 -15.82
N ASP A 32 -10.38 19.00 -17.03
CA ASP A 32 -9.19 18.89 -17.87
C ASP A 32 -8.22 20.06 -17.60
N ALA A 33 -7.01 19.73 -17.16
CA ALA A 33 -5.91 20.66 -16.96
C ALA A 33 -4.77 20.34 -17.94
N SER A 34 -4.39 21.34 -18.73
CA SER A 34 -3.30 21.26 -19.72
C SER A 34 -1.90 21.16 -19.12
N GLY A 35 -1.76 21.30 -17.80
CA GLY A 35 -0.49 21.26 -17.09
C GLY A 35 -0.64 21.45 -15.57
N PHE A 36 0.49 21.35 -14.87
CA PHE A 36 0.50 21.33 -13.39
C PHE A 36 0.09 22.65 -12.74
N ASP A 37 0.33 23.80 -13.39
CA ASP A 37 -0.06 25.10 -12.84
C ASP A 37 -1.59 25.21 -12.78
N GLN A 38 -2.26 24.93 -13.90
CA GLN A 38 -3.73 24.89 -13.98
C GLN A 38 -4.33 23.82 -13.04
N ALA A 39 -3.68 22.66 -12.92
CA ALA A 39 -4.09 21.62 -11.98
C ALA A 39 -4.01 22.11 -10.52
N SER A 40 -2.93 22.81 -10.17
CA SER A 40 -2.71 23.35 -8.83
C SER A 40 -3.72 24.44 -8.47
N GLU A 41 -4.06 25.33 -9.42
CA GLU A 41 -5.12 26.32 -9.25
C GLU A 41 -6.47 25.64 -9.02
N ALA A 42 -6.81 24.62 -9.82
CA ALA A 42 -8.06 23.88 -9.67
C ALA A 42 -8.16 23.19 -8.29
N LEU A 43 -7.08 22.59 -7.79
CA LEU A 43 -7.01 21.95 -6.47
C LEU A 43 -7.15 22.93 -5.30
N GLN A 44 -6.87 24.22 -5.51
CA GLN A 44 -7.12 25.26 -4.51
C GLN A 44 -8.59 25.72 -4.49
N LEU A 45 -9.27 25.64 -5.62
CA LEU A 45 -10.65 26.14 -5.79
C LEU A 45 -11.71 25.08 -5.46
N GLN A 46 -11.43 23.81 -5.74
CA GLN A 46 -12.39 22.73 -5.54
C GLN A 46 -11.72 21.41 -5.14
N ARG A 47 -12.52 20.51 -4.59
CA ARG A 47 -12.09 19.16 -4.23
C ARG A 47 -12.31 18.20 -5.38
N PHE A 48 -11.36 17.28 -5.54
CA PHE A 48 -11.44 16.16 -6.47
C PHE A 48 -11.36 14.85 -5.70
N ASP A 49 -12.00 13.82 -6.25
CA ASP A 49 -12.01 12.48 -5.68
C ASP A 49 -10.81 11.66 -6.18
N ALA A 50 -10.19 12.07 -7.29
CA ALA A 50 -8.92 11.53 -7.80
C ALA A 50 -8.23 12.52 -8.76
N VAL A 51 -6.92 12.37 -8.92
CA VAL A 51 -6.10 12.99 -9.96
C VAL A 51 -5.61 11.91 -10.93
N LEU A 52 -5.74 12.17 -12.22
CA LEU A 52 -5.24 11.34 -13.31
C LEU A 52 -4.15 12.10 -14.06
N LEU A 53 -2.93 11.58 -14.04
CA LEU A 53 -1.82 12.10 -14.84
C LEU A 53 -1.79 11.36 -16.18
N GLY A 54 -1.95 12.11 -17.26
CA GLY A 54 -1.99 11.64 -18.62
C GLY A 54 -0.66 11.12 -19.15
N ALA A 55 -0.68 10.48 -20.32
CA ALA A 55 0.50 9.82 -20.89
C ALA A 55 1.55 10.81 -21.42
N SER A 56 1.16 12.05 -21.72
CA SER A 56 2.07 13.11 -22.19
C SER A 56 2.89 13.75 -21.07
N VAL A 57 2.49 13.54 -19.80
CA VAL A 57 3.15 14.13 -18.64
C VAL A 57 4.57 13.59 -18.50
N ALA A 58 5.54 14.48 -18.38
CA ALA A 58 6.94 14.10 -18.20
C ALA A 58 7.15 13.42 -16.84
N ARG A 59 7.82 12.27 -16.86
CA ARG A 59 8.07 11.45 -15.67
C ARG A 59 8.84 12.18 -14.57
N SER A 60 9.75 13.08 -14.95
CA SER A 60 10.54 13.90 -14.02
C SER A 60 9.68 14.81 -13.16
N ASP A 61 8.49 15.16 -13.63
CA ASP A 61 7.67 16.20 -13.02
C ASP A 61 6.58 15.61 -12.11
N VAL A 62 6.26 14.34 -12.32
CA VAL A 62 5.28 13.59 -11.52
C VAL A 62 5.58 13.62 -10.02
N PRO A 63 6.82 13.35 -9.54
CA PRO A 63 7.12 13.37 -8.11
C PRO A 63 6.96 14.77 -7.50
N ARG A 64 7.35 15.82 -8.25
CA ARG A 64 7.22 17.21 -7.82
C ARG A 64 5.76 17.60 -7.66
N PHE A 65 4.91 17.23 -8.63
CA PHE A 65 3.47 17.47 -8.54
C PHE A 65 2.84 16.71 -7.37
N ALA A 66 3.16 15.42 -7.22
CA ALA A 66 2.64 14.61 -6.12
C ALA A 66 3.05 15.17 -4.75
N ALA A 67 4.31 15.60 -4.57
CA ALA A 67 4.77 16.25 -3.34
C ALA A 67 4.01 17.57 -3.08
N GLY A 68 3.82 18.40 -4.12
CA GLY A 68 3.04 19.64 -4.01
C GLY A 68 1.59 19.40 -3.60
N LEU A 69 0.96 18.34 -4.11
CA LEU A 69 -0.37 17.91 -3.69
C LEU A 69 -0.39 17.49 -2.21
N ARG A 70 0.64 16.80 -1.71
CA ARG A 70 0.70 16.38 -0.30
C ARG A 70 0.86 17.55 0.66
N ASP A 71 1.69 18.52 0.28
CA ASP A 71 1.81 19.77 1.02
C ASP A 71 0.49 20.57 1.03
N LEU A 72 -0.23 20.59 -0.10
CA LEU A 72 -1.55 21.23 -0.17
C LEU A 72 -2.56 20.54 0.76
N GLU A 73 -2.59 19.21 0.78
CA GLU A 73 -3.47 18.43 1.67
C GLU A 73 -3.22 18.72 3.14
N LEU A 74 -1.95 18.81 3.54
CA LEU A 74 -1.54 19.17 4.90
C LEU A 74 -1.95 20.61 5.23
N ARG A 75 -1.68 21.57 4.34
CA ARG A 75 -2.03 22.99 4.52
C ARG A 75 -3.53 23.21 4.65
N GLN A 76 -4.33 22.51 3.84
CA GLN A 76 -5.79 22.62 3.85
C GLN A 76 -6.46 21.72 4.90
N LYS A 77 -5.70 20.87 5.61
CA LYS A 77 -6.22 19.86 6.55
C LYS A 77 -7.34 19.02 5.92
N LEU A 78 -7.10 18.52 4.72
CA LEU A 78 -8.07 17.67 4.04
C LEU A 78 -8.30 16.39 4.88
N PRO A 79 -9.57 15.94 5.02
CA PRO A 79 -9.89 14.77 5.84
C PRO A 79 -9.38 13.46 5.23
N SER A 80 -9.08 13.46 3.93
CA SER A 80 -8.52 12.33 3.21
C SER A 80 -7.56 12.84 2.13
N ARG A 81 -6.60 11.97 1.80
CA ARG A 81 -5.63 12.17 0.72
C ARG A 81 -6.36 12.08 -0.63
N ILE A 82 -5.96 12.87 -1.62
CA ILE A 82 -6.47 12.77 -2.99
C ILE A 82 -5.62 11.73 -3.74
N PRO A 83 -6.21 10.64 -4.24
CA PRO A 83 -5.46 9.64 -4.99
C PRO A 83 -4.89 10.17 -6.30
N VAL A 84 -3.72 9.67 -6.70
CA VAL A 84 -3.04 9.98 -7.96
C VAL A 84 -2.82 8.70 -8.78
N LEU A 85 -3.48 8.59 -9.93
CA LEU A 85 -3.25 7.56 -10.94
C LEU A 85 -2.39 8.13 -12.07
N SER A 86 -1.30 7.47 -12.45
CA SER A 86 -0.46 7.88 -13.58
C SER A 86 -0.55 6.92 -14.76
N ILE A 87 -0.84 7.44 -15.96
CA ILE A 87 -0.77 6.67 -17.20
C ILE A 87 0.68 6.71 -17.70
N SER A 88 1.40 5.58 -17.64
CA SER A 88 2.84 5.54 -17.97
C SER A 88 3.24 4.27 -18.72
N SER A 89 4.08 4.43 -19.76
CA SER A 89 4.47 3.37 -20.69
C SER A 89 5.48 2.36 -20.15
N ARG A 90 6.12 2.58 -18.99
CA ARG A 90 7.16 1.66 -18.46
C ARG A 90 7.30 1.75 -16.94
N ILE A 91 6.47 1.00 -16.21
CA ILE A 91 6.55 0.88 -14.74
C ILE A 91 7.51 -0.25 -14.32
N LYS A 92 7.77 -1.23 -15.20
CA LYS A 92 8.48 -2.48 -14.87
C LYS A 92 9.97 -2.53 -15.23
N GLU A 93 10.51 -1.54 -15.94
CA GLU A 93 11.85 -1.65 -16.58
C GLU A 93 12.96 -0.85 -15.90
N ASP A 94 12.69 -0.14 -14.81
CA ASP A 94 13.70 0.72 -14.16
C ASP A 94 13.91 0.33 -12.68
N PRO A 95 15.01 -0.39 -12.36
CA PRO A 95 15.38 -0.75 -10.99
C PRO A 95 15.62 0.45 -10.05
N GLY A 96 15.83 1.66 -10.59
CA GLY A 96 16.02 2.90 -9.84
C GLY A 96 14.74 3.68 -9.55
N TRP A 97 13.64 3.34 -10.24
CA TRP A 97 12.36 4.07 -10.16
C TRP A 97 11.73 4.06 -8.76
N SER A 98 11.91 2.97 -8.00
CA SER A 98 11.23 2.77 -6.71
C SER A 98 11.94 3.38 -5.49
N ARG A 99 13.22 3.76 -5.60
CA ARG A 99 14.05 4.11 -4.42
C ARG A 99 14.29 5.61 -4.21
N ALA A 100 13.96 6.46 -5.18
CA ALA A 100 14.34 7.88 -5.17
C ALA A 100 13.18 8.88 -5.17
N GLN A 101 11.92 8.43 -5.12
CA GLN A 101 10.77 9.34 -5.11
C GLN A 101 10.24 9.51 -3.69
N GLU A 102 10.37 10.72 -3.15
CA GLU A 102 9.81 11.10 -1.83
C GLU A 102 8.27 11.05 -1.82
N SER A 103 7.60 11.01 -2.99
CA SER A 103 6.14 10.90 -3.11
C SER A 103 5.71 10.35 -4.49
N PRO A 104 5.66 9.02 -4.68
CA PRO A 104 5.19 8.44 -5.93
C PRO A 104 3.64 8.57 -6.08
N PRO A 105 3.11 8.48 -7.32
CA PRO A 105 1.70 8.20 -7.58
C PRO A 105 1.19 6.97 -6.80
N ASP A 106 -0.10 6.96 -6.50
CA ASP A 106 -0.76 5.89 -5.74
C ASP A 106 -0.99 4.64 -6.60
N ALA A 107 -1.16 4.82 -7.91
CA ALA A 107 -1.28 3.73 -8.86
C ALA A 107 -0.78 4.14 -10.25
N TYR A 108 -0.59 3.13 -11.10
CA TYR A 108 -0.20 3.33 -12.49
C TYR A 108 -1.05 2.51 -13.46
N LEU A 109 -1.27 3.06 -14.66
CA LEU A 109 -1.98 2.41 -15.76
C LEU A 109 -1.12 2.43 -17.03
N ALA A 110 -1.07 1.32 -17.75
CA ALA A 110 -0.33 1.26 -19.01
C ALA A 110 -1.08 2.03 -20.12
N PRO A 111 -0.44 2.87 -20.96
CA PRO A 111 -1.08 3.75 -21.97
C PRO A 111 -1.87 3.05 -23.08
N ARG A 112 -1.90 1.71 -23.08
CA ARG A 112 -2.79 0.88 -23.89
C ARG A 112 -3.70 0.09 -22.94
N PHE A 113 -4.79 0.74 -22.52
CA PHE A 113 -5.80 0.16 -21.63
C PHE A 113 -7.14 -0.02 -22.36
N ARG A 114 -7.95 -0.98 -21.91
CA ARG A 114 -9.35 -1.09 -22.36
C ARG A 114 -10.16 0.06 -21.74
N PRO A 115 -11.22 0.56 -22.41
CA PRO A 115 -12.10 1.61 -21.89
C PRO A 115 -12.51 1.41 -20.41
N ASP A 116 -13.02 0.22 -20.09
CA ASP A 116 -13.52 -0.09 -18.74
C ASP A 116 -12.41 -0.12 -17.68
N THR A 117 -11.18 -0.45 -18.07
CA THR A 117 -10.03 -0.54 -17.16
C THR A 117 -9.71 0.79 -16.50
N LEU A 118 -9.86 1.90 -17.22
CA LEU A 118 -9.58 3.23 -16.67
C LEU A 118 -10.60 3.62 -15.59
N ALA A 119 -11.88 3.43 -15.87
CA ALA A 119 -12.96 3.73 -14.93
C ALA A 119 -12.83 2.88 -13.66
N SER A 120 -12.68 1.55 -13.81
CA SER A 120 -12.49 0.66 -12.66
C SER A 120 -11.24 1.00 -11.85
N ALA A 121 -10.13 1.40 -12.49
CA ALA A 121 -8.92 1.81 -11.79
C ALA A 121 -9.14 3.08 -10.95
N ILE A 122 -9.82 4.09 -11.49
CA ILE A 122 -10.14 5.32 -10.75
C ILE A 122 -11.13 5.05 -9.62
N GLU A 123 -12.16 4.24 -9.85
CA GLU A 123 -13.11 3.87 -8.81
C GLU A 123 -12.44 3.10 -7.67
N ALA A 124 -11.62 2.10 -8.00
CA ALA A 124 -10.88 1.33 -6.99
C ALA A 124 -9.95 2.24 -6.17
N LEU A 125 -9.30 3.20 -6.84
CA LEU A 125 -8.39 4.13 -6.21
C LEU A 125 -9.11 5.15 -5.30
N ALA A 126 -10.20 5.75 -5.79
CA ALA A 126 -11.01 6.70 -5.02
C ALA A 126 -11.71 6.02 -3.82
N ASN A 127 -12.19 4.79 -3.98
CA ASN A 127 -12.82 4.02 -2.91
C ASN A 127 -11.80 3.46 -1.92
N GLY A 128 -10.61 3.07 -2.40
CA GLY A 128 -9.49 2.62 -1.56
C GLY A 128 -8.99 3.73 -0.63
N ILE A 129 -8.97 4.99 -1.10
CA ILE A 129 -8.53 6.13 -0.28
C ILE A 129 -9.68 6.81 0.49
N SER A 130 -10.93 6.73 0.03
CA SER A 130 -12.10 7.22 0.78
C SER A 130 -12.43 6.40 2.03
N GLN A 131 -11.80 5.23 2.22
CA GLN A 131 -11.88 4.46 3.46
C GLN A 131 -10.57 4.33 4.23
N HIS A 132 -9.42 4.78 3.71
CA HIS A 132 -8.13 4.54 4.39
C HIS A 132 -7.12 5.69 4.22
N SER A 133 -6.56 6.08 5.37
CA SER A 133 -5.24 6.70 5.55
C SER A 133 -4.16 5.92 4.76
N PRO A 134 -3.00 6.52 4.45
CA PRO A 134 -2.09 6.02 3.42
C PRO A 134 -1.50 4.67 3.84
N GLU A 135 -1.81 3.60 3.11
CA GLU A 135 -1.08 2.36 3.28
C GLU A 135 -1.01 1.56 1.97
N VAL A 136 0.23 1.28 1.58
CA VAL A 136 0.69 0.60 0.37
C VAL A 136 -0.02 -0.75 0.18
N PRO A 137 -0.39 -1.19 -1.04
CA PRO A 137 -1.12 -2.44 -1.27
C PRO A 137 -0.50 -3.70 -0.62
N GLU A 138 0.81 -3.72 -0.36
CA GLU A 138 1.50 -4.82 0.35
C GLU A 138 1.09 -4.98 1.82
N LEU A 139 0.43 -3.98 2.44
CA LEU A 139 0.10 -3.98 3.88
C LEU A 139 -1.29 -4.56 4.17
N SER A 140 -2.11 -4.76 3.14
CA SER A 140 -3.35 -5.55 3.21
C SER A 140 -3.13 -7.05 3.01
N GLU A 141 -2.01 -7.42 2.39
CA GLU A 141 -1.71 -8.82 2.06
C GLU A 141 -1.26 -9.56 3.33
N ILE A 142 -2.04 -10.57 3.72
CA ILE A 142 -1.80 -11.33 4.95
C ILE A 142 -0.67 -12.35 4.74
N PHE A 143 -0.62 -12.98 3.56
CA PHE A 143 0.31 -14.04 3.18
C PHE A 143 0.38 -14.10 1.65
N SER A 144 1.58 -14.27 1.09
CA SER A 144 1.83 -14.43 -0.35
C SER A 144 2.26 -15.86 -0.69
N PRO A 145 1.34 -16.78 -1.03
CA PRO A 145 1.67 -18.17 -1.35
C PRO A 145 2.70 -18.33 -2.46
N ASP A 146 2.57 -17.54 -3.54
CA ASP A 146 3.44 -17.64 -4.71
C ASP A 146 4.89 -17.28 -4.35
N ARG A 147 5.10 -16.15 -3.64
CA ARG A 147 6.43 -15.71 -3.20
C ARG A 147 7.07 -16.70 -2.22
N PHE A 148 6.26 -17.26 -1.31
CA PHE A 148 6.70 -18.29 -0.38
C PHE A 148 7.08 -19.60 -1.08
N GLY A 149 6.31 -20.00 -2.09
CA GLY A 149 6.64 -21.12 -2.96
C GLY A 149 7.96 -20.89 -3.71
N ASP A 150 8.14 -19.72 -4.33
CA ASP A 150 9.37 -19.36 -5.05
C ASP A 150 10.62 -19.43 -4.14
N GLN A 151 10.52 -18.95 -2.89
CA GLN A 151 11.61 -19.04 -1.91
C GLN A 151 11.97 -20.50 -1.60
N CYS A 152 10.98 -21.38 -1.51
CA CYS A 152 11.17 -22.80 -1.21
C CYS A 152 11.40 -23.65 -2.47
N VAL A 153 11.58 -23.04 -3.65
CA VAL A 153 11.69 -23.73 -4.95
C VAL A 153 10.49 -24.66 -5.21
N GLY A 154 9.34 -24.36 -4.60
CA GLY A 154 8.12 -25.14 -4.69
C GLY A 154 8.12 -26.46 -3.90
N GLU A 155 9.09 -26.72 -3.01
CA GLU A 155 9.19 -27.94 -2.20
C GLU A 155 8.15 -27.95 -1.05
N PRO A 156 7.07 -28.74 -1.12
CA PRO A 156 5.96 -28.69 -0.17
C PRO A 156 6.34 -29.07 1.27
N GLU A 157 7.29 -30.00 1.44
CA GLU A 157 7.78 -30.46 2.74
C GLU A 157 8.52 -29.35 3.49
N LEU A 158 9.39 -28.62 2.80
CA LEU A 158 10.10 -27.47 3.37
C LEU A 158 9.12 -26.36 3.74
N MET A 159 8.14 -26.09 2.88
CA MET A 159 7.11 -25.09 3.13
C MET A 159 6.28 -25.42 4.37
N ALA A 160 5.88 -26.70 4.53
CA ALA A 160 5.15 -27.15 5.71
C ALA A 160 6.00 -27.10 6.98
N GLU A 161 7.29 -27.49 6.92
CA GLU A 161 8.21 -27.41 8.05
C GLU A 161 8.35 -25.97 8.58
N ILE A 162 8.54 -25.00 7.68
CA ILE A 162 8.65 -23.58 8.03
C ILE A 162 7.35 -23.06 8.67
N ILE A 163 6.19 -23.44 8.11
CA ILE A 163 4.88 -23.06 8.66
C ILE A 163 4.67 -23.68 10.04
N ASP A 164 4.92 -24.98 10.19
CA ASP A 164 4.71 -25.72 11.44
C ASP A 164 5.64 -25.16 12.55
N LEU A 165 6.91 -24.86 12.22
CA LEU A 165 7.84 -24.20 13.14
C LEU A 165 7.32 -22.83 13.61
N PHE A 166 6.90 -21.98 12.69
CA PHE A 166 6.35 -20.67 13.04
C PHE A 166 5.09 -20.77 13.91
N LEU A 167 4.17 -21.68 13.58
CA LEU A 167 2.93 -21.90 14.32
C LEU A 167 3.18 -22.36 15.76
N VAL A 168 4.31 -23.01 16.04
CA VAL A 168 4.73 -23.38 17.41
C VAL A 168 5.40 -22.20 18.12
N GLU A 169 6.32 -21.49 17.45
CA GLU A 169 7.18 -20.49 18.11
C GLU A 169 6.49 -19.14 18.38
N HIS A 170 5.60 -18.69 17.49
CA HIS A 170 5.05 -17.32 17.54
C HIS A 170 4.28 -17.03 18.84
N GLN A 171 3.63 -18.03 19.43
CA GLN A 171 2.84 -17.85 20.66
C GLN A 171 3.76 -17.50 21.85
N GLY A 172 4.89 -18.21 22.00
CA GLY A 172 5.87 -17.91 23.05
C GLY A 172 6.51 -16.53 22.87
N GLN A 173 6.73 -16.11 21.62
CA GLN A 173 7.23 -14.78 21.30
C GLN A 173 6.22 -13.67 21.66
N LEU A 174 4.93 -13.86 21.37
CA LEU A 174 3.86 -12.93 21.76
C LEU A 174 3.79 -12.77 23.29
N GLU A 175 3.80 -13.87 24.04
CA GLU A 175 3.78 -13.83 25.50
C GLU A 175 5.03 -13.15 26.09
N ALA A 176 6.19 -13.33 25.46
CA ALA A 176 7.43 -12.66 25.86
C ALA A 176 7.37 -11.16 25.59
N MET A 177 6.83 -10.73 24.44
CA MET A 177 6.62 -9.31 24.11
C MET A 177 5.61 -8.65 25.04
N ALA A 178 4.47 -9.30 25.32
CA ALA A 178 3.47 -8.80 26.26
C ALA A 178 4.07 -8.58 27.66
N ARG A 179 4.86 -9.55 28.16
CA ARG A 179 5.58 -9.42 29.43
C ARG A 179 6.63 -8.31 29.41
N ALA A 180 7.39 -8.19 28.34
CA ALA A 180 8.39 -7.14 28.20
C ALA A 180 7.74 -5.74 28.22
N LEU A 181 6.62 -5.57 27.51
CA LEU A 181 5.85 -4.33 27.48
C LEU A 181 5.27 -3.98 28.86
N ALA A 182 4.62 -4.94 29.53
CA ALA A 182 4.06 -4.73 30.87
C ALA A 182 5.10 -4.31 31.91
N ASN A 183 6.36 -4.76 31.75
CA ASN A 183 7.47 -4.43 32.65
C ASN A 183 8.36 -3.29 32.12
N SER A 184 7.95 -2.58 31.06
CA SER A 184 8.72 -1.49 30.41
C SER A 184 10.15 -1.91 29.99
N ARG A 185 10.35 -3.19 29.65
CA ARG A 185 11.63 -3.74 29.16
C ARG A 185 11.75 -3.56 27.65
N TYR A 186 11.85 -2.32 27.21
CA TYR A 186 11.79 -1.96 25.78
C TYR A 186 12.89 -2.59 24.93
N GLU A 187 14.10 -2.78 25.47
CA GLU A 187 15.17 -3.47 24.75
C GLU A 187 14.84 -4.95 24.47
N GLN A 188 14.27 -5.64 25.46
CA GLN A 188 13.80 -7.01 25.30
C GLN A 188 12.65 -7.08 24.30
N LEU A 189 11.68 -6.16 24.40
CA LEU A 189 10.55 -6.03 23.47
C LEU A 189 11.05 -5.83 22.03
N SER A 190 11.99 -4.91 21.81
CA SER A 190 12.55 -4.63 20.49
C SER A 190 13.26 -5.85 19.89
N ARG A 191 14.04 -6.59 20.69
CA ARG A 191 14.72 -7.80 20.22
C ARG A 191 13.73 -8.89 19.82
N THR A 192 12.70 -9.15 20.65
CA THR A 192 11.68 -10.15 20.31
C THR A 192 10.84 -9.74 19.11
N ALA A 193 10.50 -8.45 18.97
CA ALA A 193 9.83 -7.90 17.79
C ALA A 193 10.68 -8.05 16.52
N HIS A 194 12.01 -7.85 16.62
CA HIS A 194 12.93 -8.08 15.52
C HIS A 194 12.95 -9.56 15.08
N THR A 195 12.98 -10.50 16.03
CA THR A 195 12.97 -11.93 15.74
C THR A 195 11.71 -12.34 14.99
N ILE A 196 10.52 -11.99 15.50
CA ILE A 196 9.25 -12.36 14.87
C ILE A 196 9.07 -11.67 13.50
N LYS A 197 9.57 -10.44 13.35
CA LYS A 197 9.62 -9.74 12.04
C LYS A 197 10.40 -10.56 11.01
N GLY A 198 11.52 -11.16 11.41
CA GLY A 198 12.33 -12.04 10.54
C GLY A 198 11.55 -13.28 10.09
N SER A 199 10.90 -13.98 11.02
CA SER A 199 10.06 -15.14 10.71
C SER A 199 8.90 -14.77 9.76
N LEU A 200 8.23 -13.65 10.01
CA LEU A 200 7.15 -13.13 9.16
C LEU A 200 7.64 -12.71 7.77
N ALA A 201 8.89 -12.25 7.66
CA ALA A 201 9.51 -11.97 6.36
C ALA A 201 9.79 -13.24 5.57
N SER A 202 10.30 -14.30 6.22
CA SER A 202 10.55 -15.60 5.59
C SER A 202 9.27 -16.32 5.16
N LEU A 203 8.14 -16.04 5.81
CA LEU A 203 6.83 -16.55 5.39
C LEU A 203 6.17 -15.73 4.29
N HIS A 204 6.78 -14.62 3.86
CA HIS A 204 6.13 -13.63 3.01
C HIS A 204 4.74 -13.21 3.55
N ALA A 205 4.70 -12.83 4.83
CA ALA A 205 3.52 -12.30 5.51
C ALA A 205 3.67 -10.79 5.75
N PRO A 206 3.48 -9.94 4.71
CA PRO A 206 3.94 -8.55 4.74
C PRO A 206 3.19 -7.68 5.76
N ARG A 207 1.89 -7.91 5.96
CA ARG A 207 1.13 -7.22 7.02
C ARG A 207 1.66 -7.51 8.41
N GLY A 208 1.88 -8.79 8.75
CA GLY A 208 2.43 -9.17 10.05
C GLY A 208 3.85 -8.60 10.24
N ARG A 209 4.69 -8.70 9.21
CA ARG A 209 6.05 -8.15 9.20
C ARG A 209 6.06 -6.65 9.50
N HIS A 210 5.14 -5.89 8.90
CA HIS A 210 5.02 -4.47 9.16
C HIS A 210 4.62 -4.16 10.60
N CYS A 211 3.59 -4.83 11.13
CA CYS A 211 3.20 -4.63 12.53
C CYS A 211 4.35 -4.93 13.51
N ALA A 212 5.14 -5.98 13.23
CA ALA A 212 6.32 -6.31 14.02
C ALA A 212 7.43 -5.23 13.91
N ALA A 213 7.65 -4.67 12.72
CA ALA A 213 8.59 -3.58 12.51
C ALA A 213 8.18 -2.29 13.23
N SER A 214 6.87 -1.96 13.22
CA SER A 214 6.33 -0.81 13.95
C SER A 214 6.50 -0.97 15.46
N LEU A 215 6.26 -2.17 16.00
CA LEU A 215 6.50 -2.48 17.40
C LEU A 215 7.99 -2.39 17.78
N GLU A 216 8.89 -2.92 16.94
CA GLU A 216 10.34 -2.81 17.11
C GLU A 216 10.80 -1.35 17.16
N ALA A 217 10.31 -0.52 16.22
CA ALA A 217 10.65 0.90 16.15
C ALA A 217 10.11 1.70 17.34
N ALA A 218 8.88 1.42 17.78
CA ALA A 218 8.28 2.03 18.97
C ALA A 218 9.06 1.65 20.24
N ALA A 219 9.46 0.38 20.36
CA ALA A 219 10.26 -0.12 21.48
C ALA A 219 11.67 0.50 21.49
N SER A 220 12.30 0.65 20.33
CA SER A 220 13.60 1.32 20.20
C SER A 220 13.56 2.78 20.67
N ARG A 221 12.42 3.46 20.46
CA ARG A 221 12.16 4.83 20.95
C ARG A 221 11.64 4.88 22.39
N GLN A 222 11.38 3.72 23.00
CA GLN A 222 10.78 3.58 24.34
C GLN A 222 9.41 4.29 24.47
N ASP A 223 8.64 4.37 23.38
CA ASP A 223 7.29 4.95 23.41
C ASP A 223 6.27 3.89 23.84
N GLY A 224 5.97 3.85 25.13
CA GLY A 224 5.07 2.84 25.70
C GLY A 224 3.64 2.88 25.13
N ARG A 225 3.12 4.06 24.72
CA ARG A 225 1.78 4.16 24.13
C ARG A 225 1.78 3.55 22.73
N GLU A 226 2.76 3.92 21.92
CA GLU A 226 2.89 3.39 20.56
C GLU A 226 3.24 1.90 20.55
N CYS A 227 4.02 1.42 21.53
CA CYS A 227 4.23 0.00 21.75
C CYS A 227 2.92 -0.74 22.00
N HIS A 228 2.03 -0.19 22.83
CA HIS A 228 0.74 -0.83 23.12
C HIS A 228 -0.17 -0.88 21.89
N THR A 229 -0.24 0.21 21.11
CA THR A 229 -0.99 0.23 19.85
C THR A 229 -0.43 -0.77 18.84
N SER A 230 0.90 -0.81 18.68
CA SER A 230 1.58 -1.70 17.73
C SER A 230 1.49 -3.18 18.16
N MET A 231 1.49 -3.46 19.45
CA MET A 231 1.30 -4.81 19.99
C MET A 231 -0.09 -5.36 19.63
N LEU A 232 -1.15 -4.57 19.85
CA LEU A 232 -2.52 -4.95 19.46
C LEU A 232 -2.64 -5.18 17.95
N ALA A 233 -2.00 -4.34 17.14
CA ALA A 233 -1.99 -4.51 15.69
C ALA A 233 -1.29 -5.81 15.26
N LEU A 234 -0.15 -6.15 15.90
CA LEU A 234 0.57 -7.39 15.63
C LEU A 234 -0.23 -8.63 16.06
N GLU A 235 -0.85 -8.60 17.24
CA GLU A 235 -1.72 -9.69 17.71
C GLU A 235 -2.88 -9.93 16.75
N SER A 236 -3.54 -8.86 16.28
CA SER A 236 -4.61 -8.95 15.29
C SER A 236 -4.12 -9.53 13.96
N ALA A 237 -2.97 -9.07 13.46
CA ALA A 237 -2.38 -9.58 12.22
C ALA A 237 -2.04 -11.08 12.32
N LEU A 238 -1.48 -11.53 13.44
CA LEU A 238 -1.15 -12.94 13.67
C LEU A 238 -2.40 -13.81 13.82
N ALA A 239 -3.44 -13.31 14.49
CA ALA A 239 -4.72 -14.00 14.60
C ALA A 239 -5.39 -14.23 13.23
N GLN A 240 -5.20 -13.30 12.29
CA GLN A 240 -5.67 -13.43 10.90
C GLN A 240 -4.75 -14.31 10.04
N LEU A 241 -3.44 -14.28 10.27
CA LEU A 241 -2.45 -15.07 9.53
C LEU A 241 -2.56 -16.57 9.84
N LYS A 242 -2.76 -16.93 11.11
CA LYS A 242 -2.81 -18.33 11.57
C LYS A 242 -3.74 -19.24 10.76
N PRO A 243 -5.04 -18.92 10.58
CA PRO A 243 -5.93 -19.79 9.81
C PRO A 243 -5.55 -19.88 8.32
N VAL A 244 -4.97 -18.81 7.75
CA VAL A 244 -4.50 -18.80 6.35
C VAL A 244 -3.33 -19.78 6.17
N LEU A 245 -2.34 -19.73 7.07
CA LEU A 245 -1.20 -20.65 7.04
C LEU A 245 -1.63 -22.10 7.26
N GLN A 246 -2.54 -22.36 8.20
CA GLN A 246 -3.06 -23.71 8.44
C GLN A 246 -3.80 -24.27 7.23
N SER A 247 -4.65 -23.46 6.59
CA SER A 247 -5.34 -23.86 5.36
C SER A 247 -4.36 -24.17 4.24
N PHE A 248 -3.37 -23.31 4.02
CA PHE A 248 -2.36 -23.49 2.99
C PHE A 248 -1.49 -24.72 3.23
N ARG A 249 -1.00 -24.92 4.48
CA ARG A 249 -0.24 -26.11 4.89
C ARG A 249 -0.98 -27.41 4.60
N ASN A 250 -2.29 -27.45 4.88
CA ASN A 250 -3.12 -28.63 4.60
C ASN A 250 -3.38 -28.85 3.11
N GLN A 251 -3.33 -27.80 2.28
CA GLN A 251 -3.48 -27.90 0.83
C GLN A 251 -2.22 -28.47 0.16
N ILE A 252 -1.03 -28.05 0.62
CA ILE A 252 0.24 -28.49 0.04
C ILE A 252 0.67 -29.88 0.54
N LEU A 253 0.33 -30.23 1.80
CA LEU A 253 0.57 -31.54 2.39
C LEU A 253 -0.64 -31.99 3.23
N PRO A 254 -1.65 -32.62 2.60
CA PRO A 254 -2.73 -33.27 3.32
C PRO A 254 -2.18 -34.44 4.16
N GLN A 255 -2.69 -34.60 5.39
CA GLN A 255 -2.33 -35.72 6.26
C GLN A 255 -2.96 -37.04 5.81
#